data_AF-A0A2E1S801-F1
#
_entry.id   AF-A0A2E1S801-F1
#
_cell.length_a   1.000
_cell.length_b   1.000
_cell.length_c   1.000
_cell.angle_alpha   90.00
_cell.angle_beta   90.00
_cell.angle_gamma   90.00
#
_symmetry.space_group_name_H-M   'P 1'
#
loop_
_entity.id
_entity.type
_entity.pdbx_description
1 polymer ?
#
loop_
_entity_poly.entity_id
_entity_poly.type
_entity_poly.pdbx_seq_one_letter_code
_entity_poly.pdbx_strand_id
1 'polypeptide(L)'
;MKKILLILFAILFSTSLLAHSSPEFNSKDNCRKKLSMLQAISKLKGYGGGEIMKFNSYTGFDQRTVLIDGHLNNPIEITGYLRLPEGTGKVPIVIYTHSSGGPGDYVWDDFVYHAAQNLLKEG
;
A
#
# COMPACT_ATOMS: atom_id res chain seq x y z
N MET A 1 26.57 12.18 -44.87
CA MET A 1 26.86 11.33 -43.68
C MET A 1 26.36 11.95 -42.37
N LYS A 2 26.80 13.16 -41.98
CA LYS A 2 26.39 13.82 -40.71
C LYS A 2 24.87 13.96 -40.51
N LYS A 3 24.12 14.30 -41.57
CA LYS A 3 22.65 14.47 -41.52
C LYS A 3 21.89 13.15 -41.32
N ILE A 4 22.40 12.05 -41.90
CA ILE A 4 21.79 10.72 -41.77
C ILE A 4 21.94 10.20 -40.34
N LEU A 5 23.12 10.41 -39.74
CA LEU A 5 23.39 10.04 -38.35
C LEU A 5 22.46 10.77 -37.37
N LEU A 6 22.18 12.05 -37.64
CA LEU A 6 21.34 12.89 -36.79
C LEU A 6 19.86 12.48 -36.86
N ILE A 7 19.39 12.06 -38.03
CA ILE A 7 18.03 11.53 -38.22
C ILE A 7 17.87 10.18 -37.52
N LEU A 8 18.87 9.29 -37.61
CA LEU A 8 18.88 8.02 -36.88
C LEU A 8 18.85 8.23 -35.36
N PHE A 9 19.61 9.19 -34.86
CA PHE A 9 19.59 9.56 -33.44
C PHE A 9 18.19 10.06 -33.04
N ALA A 10 17.59 10.97 -33.81
CA ALA A 10 16.25 11.47 -33.51
C ALA A 10 15.18 10.37 -33.46
N ILE A 11 15.22 9.40 -34.39
CA ILE A 11 14.28 8.27 -34.43
C ILE A 11 14.45 7.34 -33.22
N LEU A 12 15.69 7.09 -32.78
CA LEU A 12 15.98 6.23 -31.63
C LEU A 12 15.51 6.82 -30.29
N PHE A 13 15.49 8.16 -30.17
CA PHE A 13 15.05 8.83 -28.94
C PHE A 13 13.56 9.22 -28.96
N SER A 14 12.92 9.34 -30.13
CA SER A 14 11.48 9.68 -30.23
C SER A 14 10.52 8.52 -29.92
N THR A 15 10.98 7.27 -29.93
CA THR A 15 10.13 6.09 -29.67
C THR A 15 9.85 5.81 -28.19
N SER A 16 10.53 6.52 -27.27
CA SER A 16 10.33 6.35 -25.82
C SER A 16 9.07 7.01 -25.27
N LEU A 17 8.43 7.92 -26.03
CA LEU A 17 7.22 8.64 -25.60
C LEU A 17 5.91 7.89 -25.91
N LEU A 18 5.93 6.84 -26.72
CA LEU A 18 4.74 6.16 -27.24
C LEU A 18 4.51 4.74 -26.69
N ALA A 19 5.31 4.30 -25.72
CA ALA A 19 5.27 2.91 -25.23
C ALA A 19 4.62 2.73 -23.84
N HIS A 20 3.96 3.75 -23.28
CA HIS A 20 3.18 3.56 -22.04
C HIS A 20 1.70 3.29 -22.38
N SER A 21 1.42 2.16 -23.02
CA SER A 21 0.09 1.56 -22.85
C SER A 21 0.07 0.95 -21.46
N SER A 22 -0.79 1.46 -20.57
CA SER A 22 -1.07 0.72 -19.35
C SER A 22 -1.59 -0.66 -19.77
N PRO A 23 -1.01 -1.77 -19.28
CA PRO A 23 -1.52 -3.09 -19.60
C PRO A 23 -3.02 -3.13 -19.29
N GLU A 24 -3.81 -3.81 -20.13
CA GLU A 24 -5.26 -3.94 -19.90
C GLU A 24 -5.50 -4.56 -18.51
N PHE A 25 -5.81 -3.71 -17.54
CA PHE A 25 -6.00 -4.11 -16.16
C PHE A 25 -7.40 -4.67 -15.97
N ASN A 26 -7.52 -5.99 -16.01
CA ASN A 26 -8.77 -6.65 -15.66
C ASN A 26 -8.93 -6.70 -14.13
N SER A 27 -9.82 -5.86 -13.59
CA SER A 27 -10.05 -5.78 -12.15
C SER A 27 -10.60 -7.09 -11.55
N LYS A 28 -11.41 -7.85 -12.29
CA LYS A 28 -11.93 -9.14 -11.80
C LYS A 28 -10.82 -10.18 -11.63
N ASP A 29 -9.83 -10.15 -12.52
CA ASP A 29 -8.71 -11.08 -12.46
C ASP A 29 -7.63 -10.67 -11.49
N ASN A 30 -7.38 -9.36 -11.35
CA ASN A 30 -6.26 -8.84 -10.56
C ASN A 30 -6.66 -8.42 -9.14
N CYS A 31 -7.88 -7.92 -8.89
CA CYS A 31 -8.34 -7.51 -7.56
C CYS A 31 -8.89 -8.69 -6.75
N ARG A 32 -8.07 -9.74 -6.56
CA ARG A 32 -8.45 -10.94 -5.80
C ARG A 32 -7.81 -10.91 -4.41
N LYS A 33 -8.51 -11.41 -3.39
CA LYS A 33 -7.99 -11.50 -2.00
C LYS A 33 -6.62 -12.18 -1.91
N LYS A 34 -6.42 -13.25 -2.70
CA LYS A 34 -5.15 -14.00 -2.77
C LYS A 34 -3.97 -13.18 -3.32
N LEU A 35 -4.26 -12.11 -4.06
CA LEU A 35 -3.27 -11.18 -4.64
C LEU A 35 -3.16 -9.87 -3.84
N SER A 36 -3.84 -9.77 -2.69
CA SER A 36 -3.77 -8.56 -1.86
C SER A 36 -2.38 -8.38 -1.26
N MET A 37 -1.95 -7.13 -1.11
CA MET A 37 -0.69 -6.82 -0.45
C MET A 37 -0.65 -7.29 1.02
N LEU A 38 -1.80 -7.32 1.70
CA LEU A 38 -1.92 -7.87 3.05
C LEU A 38 -1.49 -9.35 3.11
N GLN A 39 -1.89 -10.15 2.11
CA GLN A 39 -1.45 -11.55 2.00
C GLN A 39 0.06 -11.64 1.72
N ALA A 40 0.62 -10.74 0.91
CA ALA A 40 2.05 -10.71 0.64
C ALA A 40 2.87 -10.33 1.88
N ILE A 41 2.53 -9.24 2.56
CA ILE A 41 3.21 -8.75 3.76
C ILE A 41 3.19 -9.80 4.88
N SER A 42 2.06 -10.49 5.07
CA SER A 42 1.94 -11.54 6.12
C SER A 42 2.92 -12.71 5.95
N LYS A 43 3.45 -12.90 4.74
CA LYS A 43 4.39 -13.99 4.40
C LYS A 43 5.82 -13.49 4.18
N LEU A 44 6.03 -12.18 4.17
CA LEU A 44 7.33 -11.61 3.89
C LEU A 44 8.26 -11.76 5.10
N LYS A 45 9.51 -12.17 4.84
CA LYS A 45 10.53 -12.32 5.88
C LYS A 45 10.72 -10.99 6.61
N GLY A 46 10.70 -11.02 7.95
CA GLY A 46 10.80 -9.83 8.80
C GLY A 46 9.47 -9.14 9.09
N TYR A 47 8.42 -9.39 8.30
CA TYR A 47 7.08 -8.84 8.52
C TYR A 47 6.10 -9.83 9.16
N GLY A 48 6.49 -11.10 9.32
CA GLY A 48 5.66 -12.12 9.96
C GLY A 48 5.35 -11.89 11.44
N GLY A 49 4.53 -12.77 12.02
CA GLY A 49 4.13 -12.74 13.44
C GLY A 49 2.87 -11.92 13.73
N GLY A 50 2.24 -11.34 12.71
CA GLY A 50 0.92 -10.71 12.82
C GLY A 50 -0.22 -11.53 12.25
N GLU A 51 -1.42 -10.99 12.38
CA GLU A 51 -2.68 -11.61 11.96
C GLU A 51 -3.44 -10.72 10.98
N ILE A 52 -4.00 -11.32 9.94
CA ILE A 52 -4.95 -10.63 9.06
C ILE A 52 -6.33 -10.71 9.71
N MET A 53 -6.89 -9.56 10.07
CA MET A 53 -8.18 -9.50 10.75
C MET A 53 -9.06 -8.37 10.23
N LYS A 54 -10.32 -8.39 10.66
CA LYS A 54 -11.35 -7.42 10.30
C LYS A 54 -11.50 -6.37 11.40
N PHE A 55 -11.73 -5.13 10.99
CA PHE A 55 -11.98 -4.00 11.87
C PHE A 55 -13.26 -3.29 11.46
N ASN A 56 -14.08 -2.96 12.45
CA ASN A 56 -15.19 -2.04 12.24
C ASN A 56 -14.63 -0.65 12.00
N SER A 57 -15.12 0.00 10.94
CA SER A 57 -14.70 1.33 10.54
C SER A 57 -15.88 2.05 9.89
N TYR A 58 -15.62 3.25 9.38
CA TYR A 58 -16.62 4.12 8.78
C TYR A 58 -16.05 4.80 7.56
N THR A 59 -16.89 5.01 6.54
CA THR A 59 -16.48 5.80 5.38
C THR A 59 -16.57 7.29 5.70
N GLY A 60 -15.41 7.94 5.79
CA GLY A 60 -15.33 9.38 6.03
C GLY A 60 -15.55 10.23 4.77
N PHE A 61 -15.19 9.74 3.57
CA PHE A 61 -15.10 10.49 2.30
C PHE A 61 -14.24 11.79 2.34
N ASP A 62 -14.55 12.73 3.24
CA ASP A 62 -13.78 13.94 3.53
C ASP A 62 -13.76 14.26 5.04
N GLN A 63 -12.92 15.22 5.44
CA GLN A 63 -12.80 15.63 6.85
C GLN A 63 -14.09 16.22 7.43
N ARG A 64 -14.94 16.90 6.63
CA ARG A 64 -16.15 17.56 7.14
C ARG A 64 -17.16 16.51 7.61
N THR A 65 -17.30 15.43 6.85
CA THR A 65 -18.16 14.29 7.19
C THR A 65 -17.72 13.60 8.48
N VAL A 66 -16.42 13.63 8.79
CA VAL A 66 -15.92 13.17 10.10
C VAL A 66 -16.30 14.16 11.20
N LEU A 67 -16.09 15.47 10.98
CA LEU A 67 -16.34 16.52 11.98
C LEU A 67 -17.81 16.68 12.39
N ILE A 68 -18.75 16.33 11.51
CA ILE A 68 -20.19 16.37 11.80
C ILE A 68 -20.78 14.99 12.13
N ASP A 69 -19.94 14.00 12.41
CA ASP A 69 -20.34 12.61 12.69
C ASP A 69 -21.12 11.91 11.56
N GLY A 70 -21.15 12.49 10.35
CA GLY A 70 -21.83 11.90 9.19
C GLY A 70 -21.28 10.54 8.79
N HIS A 71 -19.99 10.28 9.05
CA HIS A 71 -19.34 8.99 8.82
C HIS A 71 -20.02 7.82 9.58
N LEU A 72 -20.63 8.08 10.75
CA LEU A 72 -21.29 7.06 11.57
C LEU A 72 -22.46 6.38 10.86
N ASN A 73 -23.06 7.05 9.87
CA ASN A 73 -24.16 6.51 9.05
C ASN A 73 -23.68 5.52 7.99
N ASN A 74 -22.36 5.38 7.79
CA ASN A 74 -21.77 4.56 6.74
C ASN A 74 -20.76 3.56 7.33
N PRO A 75 -21.22 2.61 8.17
CA PRO A 75 -20.36 1.60 8.75
C PRO A 75 -19.82 0.68 7.66
N ILE A 76 -18.53 0.38 7.74
CA ILE A 76 -17.85 -0.55 6.86
C ILE A 76 -16.98 -1.50 7.67
N GLU A 77 -16.64 -2.63 7.08
CA GLU A 77 -15.65 -3.54 7.63
C GLU A 77 -14.39 -3.45 6.75
N ILE A 78 -13.26 -3.13 7.37
CA ILE A 78 -11.96 -3.12 6.68
C ILE A 78 -11.15 -4.33 7.11
N THR A 79 -10.30 -4.83 6.20
CA THR A 79 -9.34 -5.89 6.52
C THR A 79 -7.95 -5.26 6.69
N GLY A 80 -7.26 -5.59 7.76
CA GLY A 80 -5.92 -5.09 8.06
C GLY A 80 -4.98 -6.21 8.55
N TYR A 81 -3.70 -5.89 8.64
CA TYR A 81 -2.66 -6.77 9.19
C TYR A 81 -2.18 -6.21 10.53
N LEU A 82 -2.50 -6.88 11.63
CA LEU A 82 -2.15 -6.47 12.98
C LEU A 82 -0.93 -7.24 13.48
N ARG A 83 0.10 -6.52 13.91
CA ARG A 83 1.24 -7.08 14.65
C ARG A 83 1.24 -6.48 16.04
N LEU A 84 1.37 -7.32 17.05
CA LEU A 84 1.52 -6.90 18.43
C LEU A 84 2.92 -7.33 18.92
N PRO A 85 3.53 -6.54 19.81
CA PRO A 85 4.71 -7.00 20.54
C PRO A 85 4.35 -8.18 21.45
N GLU A 86 5.36 -8.90 21.92
CA GLU A 86 5.16 -10.00 22.86
C GLU A 86 4.66 -9.47 24.21
N GLY A 87 3.69 -10.15 24.82
CA GLY A 87 3.19 -9.81 26.16
C GLY A 87 1.67 -9.65 26.22
N THR A 88 1.20 -9.14 27.36
CA THR A 88 -0.23 -8.94 27.64
C THR A 88 -0.56 -7.51 28.07
N GLY A 89 0.45 -6.62 28.05
CA GLY A 89 0.29 -5.21 28.39
C GLY A 89 -0.51 -4.45 27.34
N LYS A 90 -1.08 -3.31 27.74
CA LYS A 90 -1.67 -2.37 26.78
C LYS A 90 -0.54 -1.64 26.06
N VAL A 91 -0.62 -1.58 24.74
CA VAL A 91 0.36 -0.89 23.89
C VAL A 91 -0.32 0.20 23.06
N PRO A 92 0.38 1.29 22.72
CA PRO A 92 -0.13 2.26 21.76
C PRO A 92 -0.31 1.59 20.39
N ILE A 93 -1.41 1.92 19.71
CA ILE A 93 -1.67 1.46 18.35
C ILE A 93 -1.08 2.48 17.37
N VAL A 94 -0.20 2.02 16.48
CA VAL A 94 0.30 2.81 15.35
C VAL A 94 -0.33 2.29 14.07
N ILE A 95 -0.98 3.18 13.32
CA ILE A 95 -1.61 2.85 12.03
C ILE A 95 -0.71 3.41 10.92
N TYR A 96 -0.14 2.51 10.11
CA TYR A 96 0.55 2.90 8.89
C TYR A 96 -0.47 2.99 7.75
N THR A 97 -0.55 4.16 7.11
CA THR A 97 -1.41 4.40 5.94
C THR A 97 -0.54 4.76 4.73
N HIS A 98 -0.76 4.10 3.61
CA HIS A 98 -0.08 4.43 2.36
C HIS A 98 -0.68 5.69 1.74
N SER A 99 0.14 6.43 1.01
CA SER A 99 -0.31 7.55 0.18
C SER A 99 -0.73 7.03 -1.20
N SER A 100 -0.70 7.89 -2.22
CA SER A 100 -0.98 7.54 -3.63
C SER A 100 -0.02 6.49 -4.23
N GLY A 101 1.14 6.24 -3.60
CA GLY A 101 2.06 5.14 -3.96
C GLY A 101 1.45 3.74 -3.77
N GLY A 102 0.35 3.66 -3.01
CA GLY A 102 -0.38 2.42 -2.79
C GLY A 102 0.29 1.51 -1.76
N PRO A 103 -0.28 0.33 -1.51
CA PRO A 103 0.17 -0.53 -0.41
C PRO A 103 1.56 -1.15 -0.63
N GLY A 104 2.16 -1.01 -1.82
CA GLY A 104 3.54 -1.45 -2.09
C GLY A 104 4.58 -0.72 -1.23
N ASP A 105 4.27 0.51 -0.81
CA ASP A 105 5.14 1.32 0.05
C ASP A 105 5.51 0.57 1.34
N TYR A 106 4.60 -0.23 1.90
CA TYR A 106 4.87 -1.00 3.13
C TYR A 106 5.93 -2.09 2.98
N VAL A 107 6.29 -2.47 1.76
CA VAL A 107 7.28 -3.53 1.51
C VAL A 107 8.64 -2.92 1.14
N TRP A 108 8.64 -1.78 0.46
CA TRP A 108 9.85 -1.18 -0.11
C TRP A 108 10.37 0.01 0.69
N ASP A 109 9.57 0.57 1.59
CA ASP A 109 9.97 1.66 2.47
C ASP A 109 10.74 1.14 3.69
N ASP A 110 12.04 1.37 3.67
CA ASP A 110 12.98 1.04 4.76
C ASP A 110 12.58 1.69 6.08
N PHE A 111 12.03 2.92 6.05
CA PHE A 111 11.56 3.61 7.23
C PHE A 111 10.39 2.87 7.88
N VAL A 112 9.39 2.45 7.08
CA VAL A 112 8.24 1.68 7.58
C VAL A 112 8.69 0.36 8.18
N TYR A 113 9.62 -0.34 7.52
CA TYR A 113 10.17 -1.58 8.03
C TYR A 113 10.81 -1.40 9.42
N HIS A 114 11.80 -0.51 9.51
CA HIS A 114 12.59 -0.33 10.72
C HIS A 114 11.78 0.29 11.86
N ALA A 115 10.88 1.23 11.55
CA ALA A 115 9.95 1.79 12.54
C ALA A 115 9.07 0.68 13.13
N ALA A 116 8.50 -0.20 12.30
CA ALA A 116 7.70 -1.33 12.78
C ALA A 116 8.52 -2.30 13.65
N GLN A 117 9.75 -2.66 13.24
CA GLN A 117 10.60 -3.54 14.05
C GLN A 117 10.97 -2.93 15.40
N ASN A 118 11.26 -1.63 15.44
CA ASN A 118 11.62 -0.96 16.68
C ASN A 118 10.42 -0.88 17.63
N LEU A 119 9.23 -0.52 17.14
CA LEU A 119 8.01 -0.50 17.96
C LEU A 119 7.68 -1.88 18.55
N LEU A 120 7.89 -2.96 17.79
CA LEU A 120 7.66 -4.32 18.28
C LEU A 120 8.67 -4.80 19.32
N LYS A 121 9.86 -4.17 19.38
CA LYS A 121 10.88 -4.50 20.39
C LYS A 121 10.72 -3.69 21.68
N GLU A 122 10.20 -2.48 21.58
CA GLU A 122 10.02 -1.57 22.72
C GLU A 122 8.71 -1.80 23.48
N GLY A 123 7.68 -2.34 22.81
CA GLY A 123 6.42 -2.71 23.42
C GLY A 123 6.48 -4.07 24.10
#